data_AF-A0A321LB56-F1
#
_entry.id   AF-A0A321LB56-F1
#
_cell.length_a   1.000
_cell.length_b   1.000
_cell.length_c   1.000
_cell.angle_alpha   90.00
_cell.angle_beta   90.00
_cell.angle_gamma   90.00
#
_symmetry.space_group_name_H-M   'P 1'
#
loop_
_entity.id
_entity.type
_entity.pdbx_description
1 polymer ?
#
loop_
_entity_poly.entity_id
_entity_poly.type
_entity_poly.pdbx_seq_one_letter_code
_entity_poly.pdbx_strand_id
1 'polypeptide(L)'
;MKRWIVVFLAVAAIVAVTIFASHWLLPKTYKLSESVVRTSVFWNHKEAFFFVSMNTSGRAMNVLQEKFTTSRYGYPALLLDPPESFFKQDTIAYHLLASGKLDRVSLPERTDVFGTWTLNDGNLQLNSVATRYGSKNGFRWDGEKFVPVAPSSANSPARKTELSPDDEDDDDVQDGVSSGVERESFKAAGWHYKFLNGYQGRNLTATLPMQLDQSVFNLTVHSFAMPTDIRNVIDLDGVGIRQMEISGDKLEPQTLWKQNGRREISKVEFERLQGQSGYRIQRPYAAILWLLVLLLVAFWKLASWGHLLLGFG
;
A
#
# COMPACT_ATOMS: atom_id res chain seq x y z
N MET A 1 -7.35 49.93 18.44
CA MET A 1 -7.90 48.55 18.48
C MET A 1 -8.78 48.18 17.29
N LYS A 2 -9.82 48.96 16.93
CA LYS A 2 -10.76 48.64 15.82
C LYS A 2 -10.12 48.42 14.43
N ARG A 3 -9.11 49.20 14.05
CA ARG A 3 -8.46 49.09 12.72
C ARG A 3 -7.73 47.76 12.49
N TRP A 4 -7.04 47.25 13.51
CA TRP A 4 -6.31 45.98 13.41
C TRP A 4 -7.22 44.76 13.33
N ILE A 5 -8.39 44.81 13.99
CA ILE A 5 -9.42 43.77 13.89
C ILE A 5 -10.00 43.72 12.48
N VAL A 6 -10.26 44.88 11.86
CA VAL A 6 -10.76 44.96 10.48
C VAL A 6 -9.72 44.45 9.49
N VAL A 7 -8.44 44.83 9.65
CA VAL A 7 -7.35 44.33 8.79
C VAL A 7 -7.21 42.81 8.94
N PHE A 8 -7.28 42.27 10.16
CA PHE A 8 -7.18 40.84 10.39
C PHE A 8 -8.37 40.07 9.81
N LEU A 9 -9.60 40.54 10.00
CA LEU A 9 -10.78 39.94 9.39
C LEU A 9 -10.73 39.99 7.87
N ALA A 10 -10.21 41.09 7.30
CA ALA A 10 -9.99 41.18 5.86
C ALA A 10 -8.95 40.16 5.39
N VAL A 11 -7.82 40.01 6.08
CA VAL A 11 -6.80 39.00 5.74
C VAL A 11 -7.35 37.58 5.90
N ALA A 12 -8.07 37.27 6.97
CA ALA A 12 -8.67 35.96 7.19
C ALA A 12 -9.74 35.65 6.13
N ALA A 13 -10.56 36.64 5.75
CA ALA A 13 -11.53 36.50 4.68
C ALA A 13 -10.84 36.27 3.32
N ILE A 14 -9.76 37.00 3.02
CA ILE A 14 -8.97 36.80 1.80
C ILE A 14 -8.36 35.40 1.78
N VAL A 15 -7.80 34.92 2.90
CA VAL A 15 -7.24 33.57 3.02
C VAL A 15 -8.34 32.51 2.82
N ALA A 16 -9.49 32.67 3.47
CA ALA A 16 -10.63 31.75 3.31
C ALA A 16 -11.15 31.73 1.87
N VAL A 17 -11.30 32.89 1.23
CA VAL A 17 -11.71 33.02 -0.18
C VAL A 17 -10.67 32.42 -1.10
N THR A 18 -9.38 32.60 -0.81
CA THR A 18 -8.28 32.05 -1.62
C THR A 18 -8.23 30.53 -1.52
N ILE A 19 -8.39 29.96 -0.32
CA ILE A 19 -8.51 28.51 -0.10
C ILE A 19 -9.75 27.95 -0.82
N PHE A 20 -10.89 28.65 -0.71
CA PHE A 20 -12.13 28.25 -1.38
C PHE A 20 -11.98 28.28 -2.90
N ALA A 21 -11.44 29.37 -3.45
CA ALA A 21 -11.19 29.55 -4.88
C ALA A 21 -10.18 28.54 -5.41
N SER A 22 -9.07 28.31 -4.69
CA SER A 22 -8.08 27.30 -5.07
C SER A 22 -8.67 25.90 -5.08
N HIS A 23 -9.60 25.60 -4.16
CA HIS A 23 -10.19 24.29 -4.06
C HIS A 23 -11.28 24.00 -5.11
N TRP A 24 -12.16 24.98 -5.38
CA TRP A 24 -13.34 24.79 -6.23
C TRP A 24 -13.18 25.28 -7.66
N LEU A 25 -12.38 26.32 -7.89
CA LEU A 25 -12.30 26.98 -9.21
C LEU A 25 -11.11 26.53 -10.04
N LEU A 26 -10.04 26.04 -9.40
CA LEU A 26 -8.86 25.59 -10.15
C LEU A 26 -9.07 24.19 -10.74
N PRO A 27 -8.71 23.98 -12.02
CA PRO A 27 -8.77 22.67 -12.64
C PRO A 27 -7.84 21.71 -11.91
N LYS A 28 -8.33 20.48 -11.72
CA LYS A 28 -7.58 19.38 -11.10
C LYS A 28 -7.10 18.40 -12.15
N THR A 29 -5.86 17.96 -12.00
CA THR A 29 -5.29 16.79 -12.69
C THR A 29 -5.47 15.56 -11.82
N TYR A 30 -5.84 14.44 -12.43
CA TYR A 30 -6.06 13.17 -11.75
C TYR A 30 -4.96 12.21 -12.17
N LYS A 31 -4.13 11.82 -11.21
CA LYS A 31 -2.98 10.94 -11.44
C LYS A 31 -3.18 9.63 -10.68
N LEU A 32 -2.84 8.53 -11.32
CA LEU A 32 -2.85 7.18 -10.79
C LEU A 32 -1.42 6.67 -10.68
N SER A 33 -1.08 5.99 -9.59
CA SER A 33 0.16 5.23 -9.45
C SER A 33 -0.15 3.84 -8.90
N GLU A 34 0.62 2.86 -9.34
CA GLU A 34 0.54 1.46 -8.90
C GLU A 34 1.91 1.01 -8.41
N SER A 35 1.96 0.34 -7.26
CA SER A 35 3.19 -0.24 -6.74
C SER A 35 2.93 -1.63 -6.16
N VAL A 36 3.89 -2.53 -6.33
CA VAL A 36 3.84 -3.86 -5.69
C VAL A 36 4.22 -3.71 -4.23
N VAL A 37 3.37 -4.23 -3.36
CA VAL A 37 3.54 -4.19 -1.91
C VAL A 37 4.07 -5.50 -1.41
N ARG A 38 3.50 -6.58 -1.94
CA ARG A 38 3.77 -7.93 -1.50
C ARG A 38 3.72 -8.92 -2.63
N THR A 39 4.75 -9.73 -2.77
CA THR A 39 4.70 -10.92 -3.64
C THR A 39 4.97 -12.16 -2.81
N SER A 40 4.00 -13.06 -2.77
CA SER A 40 4.12 -14.36 -2.10
C SER A 40 4.17 -15.46 -3.15
N VAL A 41 5.16 -16.34 -3.05
CA VAL A 41 5.40 -17.41 -4.02
C VAL A 41 5.41 -18.74 -3.32
N PHE A 42 4.58 -19.67 -3.81
CA PHE A 42 4.49 -21.05 -3.34
C PHE A 42 4.75 -21.96 -4.52
N TRP A 43 5.57 -22.99 -4.35
CA TRP A 43 5.76 -23.99 -5.41
C TRP A 43 6.03 -25.37 -4.86
N ASN A 44 5.67 -26.38 -5.63
CA ASN A 44 6.01 -27.78 -5.39
C ASN A 44 6.46 -28.41 -6.71
N HIS A 45 6.61 -29.74 -6.74
CA HIS A 45 7.03 -30.45 -7.95
C HIS A 45 6.02 -30.43 -9.11
N LYS A 46 4.75 -30.07 -8.89
CA LYS A 46 3.70 -30.07 -9.92
C LYS A 46 3.37 -28.66 -10.41
N GLU A 47 3.34 -27.69 -9.50
CA GLU A 47 2.76 -26.38 -9.74
C GLU A 47 3.38 -25.29 -8.86
N ALA A 48 3.18 -24.04 -9.28
CA ALA A 48 3.54 -22.84 -8.54
C ALA A 48 2.40 -21.81 -8.56
N PHE A 49 2.28 -21.06 -7.46
CA PHE A 49 1.35 -19.96 -7.30
C PHE A 49 2.09 -18.68 -6.95
N PHE A 50 1.74 -17.61 -7.65
CA PHE A 50 2.28 -16.26 -7.40
C PHE A 50 1.15 -15.33 -7.01
N PHE A 51 1.23 -14.74 -5.83
CA PHE A 51 0.28 -13.74 -5.35
C PHE A 51 0.95 -12.37 -5.34
N VAL A 52 0.67 -11.57 -6.35
CA VAL A 52 1.18 -10.21 -6.52
C VAL A 52 0.16 -9.22 -5.97
N SER A 53 0.39 -8.77 -4.74
CA SER A 53 -0.39 -7.74 -4.07
C SER A 53 0.13 -6.34 -4.43
N MET A 54 -0.78 -5.49 -4.87
CA MET A 54 -0.48 -4.15 -5.39
C MET A 54 -1.31 -3.11 -4.65
N ASN A 55 -0.74 -1.93 -4.51
CA ASN A 55 -1.46 -0.73 -4.12
C ASN A 55 -1.63 0.16 -5.33
N THR A 56 -2.88 0.52 -5.60
CA THR A 56 -3.25 1.56 -6.54
C THR A 56 -3.60 2.80 -5.73
N SER A 57 -2.85 3.88 -5.93
CA SER A 57 -3.12 5.17 -5.31
C SER A 57 -3.53 6.19 -6.37
N GLY A 58 -4.58 6.96 -6.06
CA GLY A 58 -4.99 8.09 -6.86
C GLY A 58 -4.74 9.39 -6.13
N ARG A 59 -4.29 10.42 -6.84
CA ARG A 59 -4.25 11.80 -6.34
C ARG A 59 -4.91 12.75 -7.34
N ALA A 60 -5.79 13.62 -6.84
CA ALA A 60 -6.39 14.71 -7.57
C ALA A 60 -5.85 16.04 -7.03
N MET A 61 -5.15 16.78 -7.88
CA MET A 61 -4.39 17.96 -7.49
C MET A 61 -4.60 19.12 -8.45
N ASN A 62 -4.64 20.35 -7.94
CA ASN A 62 -4.49 21.55 -8.77
C ASN A 62 -3.02 22.00 -8.83
N VAL A 63 -2.75 22.99 -9.69
CA VAL A 63 -1.39 23.53 -9.91
C VAL A 63 -0.75 24.08 -8.63
N LEU A 64 -1.53 24.73 -7.74
CA LEU A 64 -1.01 25.26 -6.48
C LEU A 64 -0.62 24.14 -5.52
N GLN A 65 -1.47 23.12 -5.39
CA GLN A 65 -1.19 21.95 -4.55
C GLN A 65 0.06 21.20 -5.05
N GLU A 66 0.26 21.07 -6.35
CA GLU A 66 1.45 20.45 -6.94
C GLU A 66 2.73 21.24 -6.59
N LYS A 67 2.67 22.58 -6.67
CA LYS A 67 3.76 23.47 -6.22
C LYS A 67 4.02 23.36 -4.71
N PHE A 68 2.99 23.19 -3.89
CA PHE A 68 3.16 23.00 -2.45
C PHE A 68 3.78 21.64 -2.11
N THR A 69 3.38 20.56 -2.80
CA THR A 69 3.99 19.23 -2.58
C THR A 69 5.47 19.14 -2.93
N THR A 70 5.95 20.04 -3.80
CA THR A 70 7.36 20.08 -4.23
C THR A 70 8.18 21.12 -3.45
N SER A 71 7.55 21.91 -2.59
CA SER A 71 8.20 22.96 -1.80
C SER A 71 8.53 22.48 -0.38
N ARG A 72 9.76 22.77 0.08
CA ARG A 72 10.24 22.47 1.44
C ARG A 72 9.34 23.04 2.55
N TYR A 73 8.66 24.15 2.28
CA TYR A 73 7.76 24.82 3.22
C TYR A 73 6.28 24.73 2.81
N GLY A 74 5.94 23.92 1.80
CA GLY A 74 4.56 23.74 1.36
C GLY A 74 3.75 22.77 2.24
N TYR A 75 4.42 22.00 3.10
CA TYR A 75 3.78 21.00 3.97
C TYR A 75 2.65 21.55 4.87
N PRO A 76 2.81 22.72 5.53
CA PRO A 76 1.71 23.31 6.31
C PRO A 76 0.49 23.68 5.45
N ALA A 77 0.69 24.06 4.18
CA ALA A 77 -0.41 24.38 3.27
C ALA A 77 -1.19 23.11 2.85
N LEU A 78 -0.51 21.96 2.74
CA LEU A 78 -1.15 20.67 2.47
C LEU A 78 -1.99 20.15 3.64
N LEU A 79 -1.69 20.57 4.88
CA LEU A 79 -2.54 20.26 6.03
C LEU A 79 -3.89 21.00 5.97
N LEU A 80 -3.89 22.21 5.39
CA LEU A 80 -5.09 23.04 5.24
C LEU A 80 -5.97 22.62 4.06
N ASP A 81 -5.36 22.16 2.96
CA ASP A 81 -6.07 21.72 1.77
C ASP A 81 -5.39 20.47 1.17
N PRO A 82 -5.52 19.30 1.81
CA PRO A 82 -4.87 18.10 1.32
C PRO A 82 -5.47 17.67 -0.02
N PRO A 83 -4.65 17.12 -0.94
CA PRO A 83 -5.14 16.65 -2.22
C PRO A 83 -6.15 15.53 -2.00
N GLU A 84 -7.19 15.49 -2.83
CA GLU A 84 -8.11 14.37 -2.78
C GLU A 84 -7.36 13.12 -3.26
N SER A 85 -7.44 12.07 -2.46
CA SER A 85 -6.69 10.85 -2.73
C SER A 85 -7.46 9.63 -2.30
N PHE A 86 -7.13 8.51 -2.93
CA PHE A 86 -7.64 7.20 -2.56
C PHE A 86 -6.52 6.19 -2.59
N PHE A 87 -6.76 5.10 -1.89
CA PHE A 87 -5.86 3.95 -1.86
C PHE A 87 -6.69 2.68 -1.98
N LYS A 88 -6.38 1.90 -3.01
CA LYS A 88 -7.01 0.63 -3.30
C LYS A 88 -5.94 -0.44 -3.31
N GLN A 89 -6.24 -1.58 -2.70
CA GLN A 89 -5.36 -2.73 -2.72
C GLN A 89 -6.00 -3.82 -3.56
N ASP A 90 -5.23 -4.35 -4.50
CA ASP A 90 -5.63 -5.43 -5.39
C ASP A 90 -4.59 -6.56 -5.33
N THR A 91 -4.97 -7.77 -5.74
CA THR A 91 -4.02 -8.88 -5.86
C THR A 91 -4.28 -9.68 -7.11
N ILE A 92 -3.20 -9.98 -7.82
CA ILE A 92 -3.20 -10.84 -8.99
C ILE A 92 -2.63 -12.19 -8.57
N ALA A 93 -3.40 -13.26 -8.76
CA ALA A 93 -2.94 -14.62 -8.59
C ALA A 93 -2.58 -15.22 -9.95
N TYR A 94 -1.41 -15.83 -10.04
CA TYR A 94 -0.97 -16.61 -11.19
C TYR A 94 -0.75 -18.05 -10.77
N HIS A 95 -1.04 -18.97 -11.67
CA HIS A 95 -0.83 -20.41 -11.53
C HIS A 95 0.05 -20.90 -12.67
N LEU A 96 1.16 -21.53 -12.32
CA LEU A 96 2.11 -22.10 -13.26
C LEU A 96 2.18 -23.61 -13.07
N LEU A 97 1.99 -24.34 -14.17
CA LEU A 97 2.13 -25.79 -14.19
C LEU A 97 3.53 -26.20 -14.67
N ALA A 98 3.99 -27.39 -14.28
CA ALA A 98 5.23 -27.99 -14.78
C ALA A 98 5.28 -28.14 -16.32
N SER A 99 4.12 -28.10 -16.99
CA SER A 99 4.02 -28.06 -18.45
C SER A 99 4.47 -26.74 -19.08
N GLY A 100 4.68 -25.69 -18.27
CA GLY A 100 4.95 -24.33 -18.73
C GLY A 100 3.69 -23.48 -18.97
N LYS A 101 2.49 -24.02 -18.70
CA LYS A 101 1.25 -23.24 -18.80
C LYS A 101 1.14 -22.27 -17.61
N LEU A 102 1.06 -20.98 -17.91
CA LEU A 102 0.88 -19.90 -16.95
C LEU A 102 -0.51 -19.26 -17.15
N ASP A 103 -1.38 -19.40 -16.15
CA ASP A 103 -2.72 -18.83 -16.18
C ASP A 103 -2.89 -17.79 -15.06
N ARG A 104 -3.68 -16.75 -15.33
CA ARG A 104 -4.15 -15.84 -14.28
C ARG A 104 -5.41 -16.41 -13.66
N VAL A 105 -5.39 -16.59 -12.34
CA VAL A 105 -6.51 -17.14 -11.58
C VAL A 105 -7.23 -16.01 -10.83
N SER A 106 -8.56 -16.07 -10.83
CA SER A 106 -9.37 -15.10 -10.08
C SER A 106 -9.42 -15.46 -8.60
N LEU A 107 -9.20 -14.47 -7.74
CA LEU A 107 -9.48 -14.60 -6.31
C LEU A 107 -10.96 -14.27 -6.04
N PRO A 108 -11.57 -14.90 -5.01
CA PRO A 108 -12.93 -14.55 -4.60
C PRO A 108 -13.08 -13.07 -4.26
N GLU A 109 -14.31 -12.55 -4.35
CA GLU A 109 -14.57 -11.17 -3.94
C GLU A 109 -14.34 -10.96 -2.44
N ARG A 110 -13.89 -9.75 -2.08
CA ARG A 110 -13.67 -9.34 -0.68
C ARG A 110 -12.68 -10.21 0.08
N THR A 111 -11.67 -10.75 -0.60
CA THR A 111 -10.59 -11.49 0.05
C THR A 111 -9.55 -10.56 0.67
N ASP A 112 -9.01 -10.98 1.80
CA ASP A 112 -7.77 -10.44 2.31
C ASP A 112 -6.60 -11.15 1.65
N VAL A 113 -5.47 -10.46 1.62
CA VAL A 113 -4.17 -11.04 1.25
C VAL A 113 -3.16 -10.93 2.38
N PHE A 114 -3.62 -10.39 3.51
CA PHE A 114 -2.94 -10.44 4.79
C PHE A 114 -3.62 -11.50 5.66
N GLY A 115 -2.81 -12.40 6.18
CA GLY A 115 -3.27 -13.54 6.94
C GLY A 115 -2.18 -14.58 7.06
N THR A 116 -2.55 -15.73 7.63
CA THR A 116 -1.67 -16.87 7.83
C THR A 116 -1.85 -17.85 6.68
N TRP A 117 -0.76 -18.21 6.02
CA TRP A 117 -0.77 -19.22 4.97
C TRP A 117 -0.66 -20.61 5.58
N THR A 118 -1.49 -21.54 5.10
CA THR A 118 -1.57 -22.91 5.58
C THR A 118 -1.85 -23.88 4.43
N LEU A 119 -1.76 -25.17 4.71
CA LEU A 119 -2.21 -26.22 3.81
C LEU A 119 -3.46 -26.89 4.39
N ASN A 120 -4.51 -26.98 3.61
CA ASN A 120 -5.70 -27.77 3.92
C ASN A 120 -5.81 -28.91 2.90
N ASP A 121 -5.69 -30.16 3.37
CA ASP A 121 -5.67 -31.35 2.52
C ASP A 121 -4.60 -31.27 1.40
N GLY A 122 -3.45 -30.66 1.71
CA GLY A 122 -2.35 -30.45 0.77
C GLY A 122 -2.52 -29.25 -0.18
N ASN A 123 -3.66 -28.56 -0.14
CA ASN A 123 -3.91 -27.38 -0.97
C ASN A 123 -3.66 -26.07 -0.21
N LEU A 124 -3.20 -25.04 -0.94
CA LEU A 124 -2.92 -23.72 -0.38
C LEU A 124 -4.19 -23.07 0.17
N GLN A 125 -4.10 -22.57 1.41
CA GLN A 125 -5.17 -21.81 2.07
C GLN A 125 -4.59 -20.60 2.79
N LEU A 126 -5.14 -19.43 2.50
CA LEU A 126 -4.93 -18.24 3.30
C LEU A 126 -6.08 -18.10 4.31
N ASN A 127 -5.73 -18.03 5.59
CA ASN A 127 -6.66 -17.69 6.66
C ASN A 127 -6.54 -16.21 6.98
N SER A 128 -7.61 -15.44 6.70
CA SER A 128 -7.69 -14.05 7.15
C SER A 128 -8.16 -13.98 8.60
N VAL A 129 -7.65 -12.98 9.33
CA VAL A 129 -8.07 -12.68 10.70
C VAL A 129 -9.07 -11.54 10.66
N ALA A 130 -10.24 -11.73 11.27
CA ALA A 130 -11.21 -10.65 11.40
C ALA A 130 -10.62 -9.51 12.25
N THR A 131 -10.57 -8.29 11.70
CA THR A 131 -10.10 -7.10 12.42
C THR A 131 -11.25 -6.23 12.89
N ARG A 132 -11.00 -5.35 13.86
CA ARG A 132 -11.99 -4.36 14.33
C ARG A 132 -12.48 -3.39 13.24
N TYR A 133 -11.76 -3.31 12.12
CA TYR A 133 -12.05 -2.42 11.00
C TYR A 133 -12.78 -3.12 9.85
N GLY A 134 -13.08 -4.42 10.00
CA GLY A 134 -13.77 -5.24 9.02
C GLY A 134 -13.18 -6.64 8.92
N SER A 135 -13.98 -7.56 8.39
CA SER A 135 -13.59 -8.94 8.11
C SER A 135 -13.59 -9.17 6.59
N LYS A 136 -12.40 -9.34 6.02
CA LYS A 136 -12.26 -9.87 4.67
C LYS A 136 -12.12 -11.39 4.75
N ASN A 137 -12.53 -12.09 3.70
CA ASN A 137 -12.44 -13.55 3.68
C ASN A 137 -11.00 -14.01 3.39
N GLY A 138 -10.62 -15.16 3.91
CA GLY A 138 -9.50 -15.93 3.36
C GLY A 138 -9.89 -16.60 2.05
N PHE A 139 -9.01 -17.42 1.50
CA PHE A 139 -9.30 -18.24 0.33
C PHE A 139 -8.48 -19.54 0.31
N ARG A 140 -8.99 -20.56 -0.36
CA ARG A 140 -8.35 -21.87 -0.50
C ARG A 140 -8.38 -22.33 -1.95
N TRP A 141 -7.29 -22.94 -2.42
CA TRP A 141 -7.24 -23.67 -3.67
C TRP A 141 -8.00 -24.99 -3.57
N ASP A 142 -8.96 -25.26 -4.45
CA ASP A 142 -9.70 -26.53 -4.47
C ASP A 142 -9.17 -27.55 -5.50
N GLY A 143 -8.12 -27.19 -6.25
CA GLY A 143 -7.60 -27.97 -7.38
C GLY A 143 -7.94 -27.36 -8.75
N GLU A 144 -8.91 -26.45 -8.81
CA GLU A 144 -9.35 -25.79 -10.05
C GLU A 144 -9.40 -24.26 -9.91
N LYS A 145 -9.84 -23.75 -8.75
CA LYS A 145 -9.99 -22.32 -8.46
C LYS A 145 -9.79 -22.00 -6.99
N PHE A 146 -9.67 -20.71 -6.69
CA PHE A 146 -9.72 -20.23 -5.32
C PHE A 146 -11.18 -20.07 -4.87
N VAL A 147 -11.51 -20.65 -3.73
CA VAL A 147 -12.82 -20.54 -3.06
C VAL A 147 -12.70 -19.75 -1.76
N PRO A 148 -13.71 -18.96 -1.36
CA PRO A 148 -13.63 -18.15 -0.16
C PRO A 148 -13.60 -19.01 1.11
N VAL A 149 -12.82 -18.58 2.10
CA VAL A 149 -12.75 -19.18 3.43
C VAL A 149 -13.17 -18.12 4.44
N ALA A 150 -14.08 -18.48 5.34
CA ALA A 150 -14.53 -17.56 6.37
C ALA A 150 -13.34 -17.13 7.26
N PRO A 151 -13.27 -15.85 7.66
CA PRO A 151 -12.19 -15.37 8.51
C PRO A 151 -12.25 -16.06 9.87
N SER A 152 -11.07 -16.42 10.39
CA SER A 152 -11.00 -16.93 11.75
C SER A 152 -11.20 -15.78 12.74
N SER A 153 -11.94 -16.06 13.81
CA SER A 153 -12.02 -15.12 14.94
C SER A 153 -10.68 -15.11 15.64
N ALA A 154 -10.18 -13.91 16.00
CA ALA A 154 -8.88 -13.71 16.65
C ALA A 154 -8.70 -14.48 17.98
N ASN A 155 -9.76 -15.09 18.52
CA ASN A 155 -9.78 -15.92 19.73
C ASN A 155 -9.80 -17.44 19.47
N SER A 156 -9.70 -17.91 18.23
CA SER A 156 -9.57 -19.35 17.99
C SER A 156 -8.12 -19.77 18.24
N PRO A 157 -7.83 -20.63 19.24
CA PRO A 157 -6.48 -21.09 19.48
C PRO A 157 -6.00 -21.82 18.23
N ALA A 158 -4.85 -21.39 17.69
CA ALA A 158 -4.09 -22.18 16.74
C ALA A 158 -4.00 -23.61 17.29
N ARG A 159 -4.45 -24.58 16.50
CA ARG A 159 -4.34 -25.99 16.85
C ARG A 159 -2.87 -26.26 17.16
N LYS A 160 -2.57 -26.54 18.43
CA LYS A 160 -1.24 -26.93 18.92
C LYS A 160 -0.78 -28.14 18.12
N THR A 161 0.25 -27.97 17.31
CA THR A 161 1.19 -29.04 16.98
C THR A 161 2.47 -28.66 17.71
N GLU A 162 2.93 -29.54 18.60
CA GLU A 162 4.02 -29.30 19.55
C GLU A 162 5.32 -28.88 18.85
N LEU A 163 6.00 -27.90 19.45
CA LEU A 163 7.29 -27.34 19.02
C LEU A 163 8.46 -28.09 19.69
N SER A 164 9.56 -28.24 18.96
CA SER A 164 10.91 -28.57 19.45
C SER A 164 11.91 -27.62 18.78
N PRO A 165 13.10 -27.36 19.37
CA PRO A 165 13.78 -26.07 19.34
C PRO A 165 14.64 -25.79 18.10
N ASP A 166 14.86 -24.48 17.92
CA ASP A 166 15.68 -23.74 16.94
C ASP A 166 16.98 -24.41 16.50
N ASP A 167 17.32 -24.19 15.22
CA ASP A 167 18.68 -23.86 14.78
C ASP A 167 18.64 -22.98 13.49
N GLU A 168 19.19 -21.77 13.62
CA GLU A 168 19.89 -20.93 12.63
C GLU A 168 19.14 -20.36 11.39
N ASP A 169 18.59 -19.13 11.54
CA ASP A 169 18.95 -17.92 10.76
C ASP A 169 18.01 -16.75 11.14
N ASP A 170 18.47 -15.94 12.09
CA ASP A 170 17.65 -15.05 12.91
C ASP A 170 17.64 -13.58 12.42
N ASP A 171 17.49 -13.37 11.10
CA ASP A 171 17.52 -12.04 10.48
C ASP A 171 16.20 -11.60 9.80
N ASP A 172 15.14 -12.42 9.86
CA ASP A 172 13.87 -12.19 9.13
C ASP A 172 12.66 -11.83 10.03
N VAL A 173 12.88 -11.50 11.31
CA VAL A 173 11.81 -11.39 12.34
C VAL A 173 10.91 -10.15 12.21
N GLN A 174 11.11 -9.26 11.24
CA GLN A 174 10.30 -8.04 11.13
C GLN A 174 9.39 -8.03 9.88
N ASP A 175 8.10 -7.79 10.13
CA ASP A 175 6.99 -7.59 9.18
C ASP A 175 6.21 -8.82 8.66
N GLY A 176 5.40 -9.41 9.55
CA GLY A 176 4.22 -10.20 9.15
C GLY A 176 4.53 -11.40 8.24
N VAL A 177 5.74 -11.92 8.40
CA VAL A 177 6.27 -13.11 7.76
C VAL A 177 5.73 -14.30 8.56
N SER A 178 5.19 -15.28 7.85
CA SER A 178 4.90 -16.62 8.38
C SER A 178 5.90 -17.02 9.46
N SER A 179 5.44 -17.33 10.67
CA SER A 179 6.32 -17.79 11.76
C SER A 179 7.19 -18.96 11.26
N GLY A 180 8.42 -19.16 11.79
CA GLY A 180 9.31 -20.25 11.34
C GLY A 180 8.60 -21.62 11.26
N VAL A 181 7.64 -21.83 12.16
CA VAL A 181 6.72 -22.98 12.25
C VAL A 181 5.89 -23.22 10.98
N GLU A 182 5.41 -22.16 10.33
CA GLU A 182 4.63 -22.28 9.08
C GLU A 182 5.53 -22.77 7.94
N ARG A 183 6.77 -22.26 7.85
CA ARG A 183 7.73 -22.65 6.80
C ARG A 183 8.07 -24.14 6.88
N GLU A 184 8.22 -24.68 8.08
CA GLU A 184 8.45 -26.12 8.29
C GLU A 184 7.27 -26.98 7.83
N SER A 185 6.04 -26.55 8.12
CA SER A 185 4.83 -27.28 7.71
C SER A 185 4.69 -27.38 6.19
N PHE A 186 5.03 -26.31 5.46
CA PHE A 186 5.08 -26.33 4.00
C PHE A 186 6.18 -27.25 3.49
N LYS A 187 7.40 -27.15 4.05
CA LYS A 187 8.53 -27.99 3.65
C LYS A 187 8.24 -29.48 3.86
N ALA A 188 7.65 -29.85 5.00
CA ALA A 188 7.25 -31.21 5.30
C ALA A 188 6.21 -31.76 4.31
N ALA A 189 5.34 -30.91 3.78
CA ALA A 189 4.36 -31.26 2.76
C ALA A 189 4.89 -31.17 1.32
N GLY A 190 6.21 -30.96 1.13
CA GLY A 190 6.82 -30.85 -0.19
C GLY A 190 6.54 -29.52 -0.92
N TRP A 191 6.11 -28.50 -0.17
CA TRP A 191 5.94 -27.13 -0.66
C TRP A 191 7.13 -26.27 -0.26
N HIS A 192 7.53 -25.42 -1.18
CA HIS A 192 8.47 -24.34 -0.95
C HIS A 192 7.74 -23.01 -0.91
N TYR A 193 8.31 -22.06 -0.17
CA TYR A 193 7.70 -20.78 0.07
C TYR A 193 8.73 -19.65 0.12
N LYS A 194 8.42 -18.53 -0.54
CA LYS A 194 9.22 -17.31 -0.45
C LYS A 194 8.34 -16.05 -0.53
N PHE A 195 8.58 -15.12 0.38
CA PHE A 195 8.13 -13.74 0.24
C PHE A 195 9.19 -12.91 -0.46
N LEU A 196 8.81 -12.19 -1.52
CA LEU A 196 9.77 -11.41 -2.30
C LEU A 196 9.95 -9.96 -1.82
N ASN A 197 9.34 -9.57 -0.70
CA ASN A 197 9.47 -8.21 -0.16
C ASN A 197 10.90 -7.87 0.22
N GLY A 198 11.68 -8.86 0.67
CA GLY A 198 13.11 -8.71 0.96
C GLY A 198 13.97 -8.38 -0.27
N TYR A 199 13.47 -8.51 -1.50
CA TYR A 199 14.20 -8.12 -2.72
C TYR A 199 14.01 -6.64 -3.09
N GLN A 200 13.27 -5.86 -2.29
CA GLN A 200 13.06 -4.43 -2.50
C GLN A 200 14.31 -3.56 -2.22
N GLY A 201 15.46 -4.15 -1.86
CA GLY A 201 16.62 -3.36 -1.43
C GLY A 201 18.00 -4.00 -1.53
N ARG A 202 18.14 -5.26 -1.93
CA ARG A 202 19.44 -5.95 -2.04
C ARG A 202 19.58 -6.53 -3.45
N ASN A 203 20.34 -5.81 -4.28
CA ASN A 203 20.66 -6.09 -5.69
C ASN A 203 19.54 -5.73 -6.69
N LEU A 204 19.90 -4.88 -7.67
CA LEU A 204 19.03 -4.26 -8.69
C LEU A 204 18.18 -5.24 -9.52
N THR A 205 18.48 -6.52 -9.45
CA THR A 205 17.70 -7.62 -10.02
C THR A 205 17.96 -8.87 -9.18
N ALA A 206 16.91 -9.61 -8.88
CA ALA A 206 16.99 -10.87 -8.17
C ALA A 206 16.16 -11.92 -8.88
N THR A 207 16.68 -13.14 -8.93
CA THR A 207 16.03 -14.27 -9.59
C THR A 207 15.81 -15.38 -8.59
N LEU A 208 14.57 -15.85 -8.50
CA LEU A 208 14.18 -17.04 -7.76
C LEU A 208 14.03 -18.21 -8.73
N PRO A 209 14.97 -19.17 -8.74
CA PRO A 209 14.79 -20.42 -9.47
C PRO A 209 13.79 -21.32 -8.73
N MET A 210 12.87 -21.91 -9.48
CA MET A 210 11.85 -22.83 -9.00
C MET A 210 11.90 -24.08 -9.86
N GLN A 211 12.14 -25.21 -9.22
CA GLN A 211 12.10 -26.50 -9.88
C GLN A 211 10.69 -27.09 -9.77
N LEU A 212 10.04 -27.30 -10.92
CA LEU A 212 8.77 -27.98 -11.06
C LEU A 212 9.02 -29.25 -11.88
N ASP A 213 9.05 -30.39 -11.19
CA ASP A 213 9.42 -31.70 -11.74
C ASP A 213 10.83 -31.65 -12.37
N GLN A 214 10.95 -31.89 -13.68
CA GLN A 214 12.20 -31.83 -14.43
C GLN A 214 12.50 -30.47 -15.04
N SER A 215 11.61 -29.49 -14.88
CA SER A 215 11.74 -28.16 -15.51
C SER A 215 12.06 -27.09 -14.47
N VAL A 216 12.91 -26.14 -14.86
CA VAL A 216 13.27 -25.00 -14.03
C VAL A 216 12.63 -23.74 -14.59
N PHE A 217 11.99 -22.98 -13.70
CA PHE A 217 11.39 -21.69 -13.98
C PHE A 217 12.02 -20.62 -13.10
N ASN A 218 12.31 -19.47 -13.68
CA ASN A 218 13.02 -18.38 -13.04
C ASN A 218 12.10 -17.17 -12.92
N LEU A 219 11.71 -16.83 -11.70
CA LEU A 219 10.99 -15.60 -11.40
C LEU A 219 11.99 -14.49 -11.12
N THR A 220 12.06 -13.52 -12.02
CA THR A 220 12.98 -12.39 -11.93
C THR A 220 12.25 -11.13 -11.51
N VAL A 221 12.78 -10.47 -10.47
CA VAL A 221 12.28 -9.23 -9.91
C VAL A 221 13.32 -8.15 -10.18
N HIS A 222 12.91 -7.08 -10.85
CA HIS A 222 13.72 -5.89 -11.06
C HIS A 222 13.25 -4.81 -10.10
N SER A 223 14.16 -4.30 -9.27
CA SER A 223 13.88 -3.28 -8.26
C SER A 223 14.48 -1.95 -8.67
N PHE A 224 13.89 -0.84 -8.24
CA PHE A 224 14.56 0.46 -8.33
C PHE A 224 15.79 0.47 -7.43
N ALA A 225 16.81 1.24 -7.82
CA ALA A 225 17.91 1.55 -6.93
C ALA A 225 17.37 2.28 -5.70
N MET A 226 17.83 1.90 -4.50
CA MET A 226 17.49 2.67 -3.31
C MET A 226 17.98 4.12 -3.50
N PRO A 227 17.12 5.13 -3.29
CA PRO A 227 17.53 6.52 -3.39
C PRO A 227 18.63 6.81 -2.36
N THR A 228 19.73 7.42 -2.81
CA THR A 228 20.84 7.85 -1.93
C THR A 228 20.49 9.13 -1.15
N ASP A 229 19.46 9.88 -1.56
CA ASP A 229 18.98 11.07 -0.87
C ASP A 229 17.53 10.89 -0.39
N ILE A 230 17.39 10.78 0.93
CA ILE A 230 16.13 10.55 1.66
C ILE A 230 15.26 11.83 1.68
N ARG A 231 15.76 12.96 1.15
CA ARG A 231 15.02 14.23 1.15
C ARG A 231 13.79 14.25 0.22
N ASN A 232 13.66 13.30 -0.71
CA ASN A 232 12.56 13.21 -1.67
C ASN A 232 11.56 12.06 -1.39
N VAL A 233 11.50 11.54 -0.15
CA VAL A 233 10.67 10.39 0.28
C VAL A 233 9.16 10.52 0.01
N ILE A 234 8.68 11.70 -0.38
CA ILE A 234 7.26 11.92 -0.72
C ILE A 234 6.90 11.30 -2.09
N ASP A 235 7.89 11.03 -2.95
CA ASP A 235 7.70 10.37 -4.24
C ASP A 235 8.09 8.88 -4.20
N LEU A 236 7.20 8.05 -3.67
CA LEU A 236 7.38 6.60 -3.56
C LEU A 236 7.34 5.87 -4.92
N ASP A 237 7.11 6.59 -6.02
CA ASP A 237 6.96 6.01 -7.36
C ASP A 237 8.29 5.50 -7.94
N GLY A 238 9.42 5.75 -7.26
CA GLY A 238 10.76 5.23 -7.61
C GLY A 238 11.34 4.27 -6.58
N VAL A 239 10.51 3.67 -5.71
CA VAL A 239 10.96 2.75 -4.65
C VAL A 239 10.27 1.40 -4.80
N GLY A 240 11.02 0.31 -4.57
CA GLY A 240 10.50 -1.05 -4.58
C GLY A 240 10.64 -1.75 -5.93
N ILE A 241 9.69 -2.61 -6.28
CA ILE A 241 9.72 -3.42 -7.49
C ILE A 241 9.29 -2.58 -8.69
N ARG A 242 10.11 -2.55 -9.74
CA ARG A 242 9.83 -1.92 -11.03
C ARG A 242 9.14 -2.87 -12.00
N GLN A 243 9.56 -4.13 -12.03
CA GLN A 243 9.08 -5.12 -13.00
C GLN A 243 9.27 -6.54 -12.45
N MET A 244 8.36 -7.44 -12.84
CA MET A 244 8.47 -8.87 -12.58
C MET A 244 8.29 -9.65 -13.87
N GLU A 245 9.18 -10.61 -14.09
CA GLU A 245 9.23 -11.45 -15.28
C GLU A 245 9.36 -12.91 -14.87
N ILE A 246 8.78 -13.81 -15.66
CA ILE A 246 8.92 -15.26 -15.51
C ILE A 246 9.45 -15.84 -16.81
N SER A 247 10.41 -16.75 -16.72
CA SER A 247 10.95 -17.51 -17.85
C SER A 247 11.29 -18.93 -17.42
N GLY A 248 11.49 -19.85 -18.37
CA GLY A 248 11.94 -21.21 -18.04
C GLY A 248 11.98 -22.15 -19.24
N ASP A 249 12.32 -23.42 -18.98
CA ASP A 249 12.57 -24.43 -20.02
C ASP A 249 11.40 -24.67 -20.99
N LYS A 250 10.17 -24.43 -20.52
CA LYS A 250 8.91 -24.64 -21.27
C LYS A 250 8.04 -23.38 -21.31
N LEU A 251 8.59 -22.23 -20.98
CA LEU A 251 7.87 -20.97 -20.88
C LEU A 251 8.73 -19.84 -21.43
N GLU A 252 8.29 -19.28 -22.55
CA GLU A 252 8.88 -18.05 -23.10
C GLU A 252 8.82 -16.92 -22.06
N PRO A 253 9.83 -16.04 -22.00
CA PRO A 253 9.85 -14.92 -21.07
C PRO A 253 8.59 -14.06 -21.17
N GLN A 254 7.89 -13.89 -20.04
CA GLN A 254 6.68 -13.10 -19.94
C GLN A 254 6.76 -12.11 -18.78
N THR A 255 6.29 -10.89 -19.01
CA THR A 255 6.17 -9.88 -17.94
C THR A 255 4.87 -10.12 -17.16
N LEU A 256 5.00 -10.45 -15.88
CA LEU A 256 3.86 -10.61 -14.98
C LEU A 256 3.30 -9.24 -14.58
N TRP A 257 4.18 -8.28 -14.29
CA TRP A 257 3.80 -6.94 -13.88
C TRP A 257 4.92 -5.93 -14.17
N LYS A 258 4.54 -4.69 -14.44
CA LYS A 258 5.47 -3.58 -14.65
C LYS A 258 4.88 -2.28 -14.13
N GLN A 259 5.69 -1.51 -13.42
CA GLN A 259 5.32 -0.18 -12.98
C GLN A 259 5.32 0.79 -14.17
N ASN A 260 4.21 1.52 -14.32
CA ASN A 260 4.03 2.50 -15.40
C ASN A 260 4.18 3.95 -14.92
N GLY A 261 4.72 4.17 -13.70
CA GLY A 261 4.83 5.48 -13.07
C GLY A 261 3.46 6.14 -12.82
N ARG A 262 3.46 7.47 -12.64
CA ARG A 262 2.20 8.23 -12.56
C ARG A 262 1.58 8.39 -13.94
N ARG A 263 0.37 7.87 -14.11
CA ARG A 263 -0.43 8.04 -15.32
C ARG A 263 -1.57 9.01 -15.06
N GLU A 264 -1.77 9.97 -15.96
CA GLU A 264 -2.97 10.81 -15.93
C GLU A 264 -4.20 9.99 -16.35
N ILE A 265 -5.28 10.12 -15.59
CA ILE A 265 -6.55 9.43 -15.83
C ILE A 265 -7.69 10.44 -15.88
N SER A 266 -8.84 10.02 -16.40
CA SER A 266 -10.03 10.87 -16.41
C SER A 266 -10.60 11.01 -14.98
N LYS A 267 -11.32 12.12 -14.74
CA LYS A 267 -12.07 12.33 -13.49
C LYS A 267 -13.05 11.18 -13.20
N VAL A 268 -13.75 10.70 -14.23
CA VAL A 268 -14.74 9.60 -14.11
C VAL A 268 -14.06 8.31 -13.67
N GLU A 269 -12.91 7.98 -14.24
CA GLU A 269 -12.14 6.80 -13.84
C GLU A 269 -11.62 6.93 -12.40
N PHE A 270 -11.16 8.12 -12.02
CA PHE A 270 -10.73 8.41 -10.65
C PHE A 270 -11.87 8.22 -9.65
N GLU A 271 -13.04 8.79 -9.90
CA GLU A 271 -14.21 8.67 -9.02
C GLU A 271 -14.70 7.21 -8.92
N ARG A 272 -14.64 6.46 -10.03
CA ARG A 272 -14.95 5.02 -10.04
C ARG A 272 -13.98 4.23 -9.15
N LEU A 273 -12.67 4.45 -9.29
CA LEU A 273 -11.65 3.77 -8.48
C LEU A 273 -11.71 4.20 -7.01
N GLN A 274 -11.98 5.47 -6.75
CA GLN A 274 -12.22 6.00 -5.41
C GLN A 274 -13.46 5.34 -4.78
N GLY A 275 -14.55 5.14 -5.53
CA GLY A 275 -15.74 4.44 -5.04
C GLY A 275 -15.50 2.96 -4.73
N GLN A 276 -14.52 2.33 -5.38
CA GLN A 276 -14.08 0.96 -5.08
C GLN A 276 -13.10 0.89 -3.90
N SER A 277 -12.46 2.01 -3.56
CA SER A 277 -11.55 2.08 -2.43
C SER A 277 -12.32 2.08 -1.11
N GLY A 278 -11.94 1.21 -0.17
CA GLY A 278 -12.54 1.16 1.17
C GLY A 278 -12.11 2.32 2.08
N TYR A 279 -11.09 3.07 1.68
CA TYR A 279 -10.53 4.19 2.45
C TYR A 279 -10.62 5.49 1.66
N ARG A 280 -11.51 6.37 2.11
CA ARG A 280 -11.50 7.79 1.72
C ARG A 280 -10.72 8.55 2.78
N ILE A 281 -9.60 9.17 2.41
CA ILE A 281 -8.93 10.13 3.29
C ILE A 281 -9.86 11.35 3.38
N GLN A 282 -10.69 11.37 4.43
CA GLN A 282 -11.53 12.51 4.72
C GLN A 282 -10.65 13.66 5.18
N ARG A 283 -10.95 14.86 4.66
CA ARG A 283 -10.22 16.06 5.02
C ARG A 283 -10.42 16.34 6.50
N PRO A 284 -9.37 16.77 7.22
CA PRO A 284 -9.47 17.07 8.64
C PRO A 284 -10.10 18.45 8.82
N TYR A 285 -11.37 18.63 8.40
CA TYR A 285 -12.10 19.89 8.55
C TYR A 285 -12.10 20.38 10.01
N ALA A 286 -12.13 19.45 10.96
CA ALA A 286 -11.98 19.74 12.38
C ALA A 286 -10.60 20.34 12.72
N ALA A 287 -9.50 19.82 12.16
CA ALA A 287 -8.17 20.36 12.42
C ALA A 287 -8.01 21.78 11.86
N ILE A 288 -8.60 22.07 10.69
CA ILE A 288 -8.64 23.41 10.10
C ILE A 288 -9.42 24.37 11.01
N LEU A 289 -10.60 23.95 11.50
CA LEU A 289 -11.38 24.71 12.48
C LEU A 289 -10.58 24.99 13.76
N TRP A 290 -9.90 23.98 14.31
CA TRP A 290 -9.07 24.14 15.51
C TRP A 290 -7.85 25.04 15.26
N LEU A 291 -7.25 25.01 14.07
CA LEU A 291 -6.15 25.91 13.69
C LEU A 291 -6.63 27.37 13.64
N LEU A 292 -7.81 27.61 13.08
CA LEU A 292 -8.45 28.93 13.08
C LEU A 292 -8.76 29.40 14.50
N VAL A 293 -9.26 28.51 15.37
CA VAL A 293 -9.51 28.78 16.79
C VAL A 293 -8.20 29.08 17.53
N LEU A 294 -7.14 28.31 17.31
CA LEU A 294 -5.83 28.51 17.93
C LEU A 294 -5.19 29.83 17.49
N LEU A 295 -5.27 30.17 16.21
CA LEU A 295 -4.85 31.49 15.70
C LEU A 295 -5.62 32.62 16.38
N LEU A 296 -6.93 32.44 16.57
CA LEU A 296 -7.79 33.40 17.25
C LEU A 296 -7.43 33.56 18.74
N VAL A 297 -7.13 32.46 19.43
CA VAL A 297 -6.70 32.47 20.85
C VAL A 297 -5.30 33.04 21.02
N ALA A 298 -4.35 32.67 20.17
CA ALA A 298 -2.99 33.22 20.16
C ALA A 298 -3.01 34.72 19.90
N PHE A 299 -3.87 35.18 18.99
CA PHE A 299 -4.10 36.60 18.74
C PHE A 299 -4.74 37.31 19.94
N TRP A 300 -5.75 36.70 20.59
CA TRP A 300 -6.37 37.28 21.78
C TRP A 300 -5.38 37.48 22.92
N LYS A 301 -4.51 36.49 23.15
CA LYS A 301 -3.38 36.60 24.10
C LYS A 301 -2.36 37.65 23.65
N LEU A 302 -1.92 37.69 22.40
CA LEU A 302 -0.98 38.71 21.93
C LEU A 302 -1.55 40.13 22.05
N ALA A 303 -2.85 40.32 21.78
CA ALA A 303 -3.54 41.59 21.97
C ALA A 303 -3.65 41.99 23.46
N SER A 304 -3.82 41.01 24.37
CA SER A 304 -3.83 41.27 25.82
C SER A 304 -2.45 41.67 26.35
N TRP A 305 -1.36 41.12 25.78
CA TRP A 305 0.02 41.49 26.12
C TRP A 305 0.40 42.87 25.54
N GLY A 306 -0.06 43.21 24.34
CA GLY A 306 0.09 44.56 23.79
C GLY A 306 -0.60 45.63 24.63
N HIS A 307 -1.71 45.29 25.29
CA HIS A 307 -2.39 46.16 26.24
C HIS A 307 -1.59 46.41 27.53
N LEU A 308 -0.84 45.41 28.00
CA LEU A 308 0.05 45.53 29.17
C LEU A 308 1.30 46.37 28.85
N LEU A 309 1.84 46.26 27.64
CA LEU A 309 3.03 47.03 27.22
C LEU A 309 2.71 48.49 26.87
N LEU A 310 1.49 48.79 26.43
CA LEU A 310 1.02 50.16 26.12
C LEU A 310 0.22 50.80 27.26
N GLY A 311 0.04 50.11 28.39
CA GLY A 311 -0.64 50.63 29.59
C GLY A 311 0.28 51.30 30.61
N PHE A 312 1.59 51.34 30.36
CA PHE A 312 2.61 52.03 31.17
C PHE A 312 3.27 53.19 30.41
N GLY A 313 2.56 53.81 29.45
CA GLY A 313 2.96 55.04 28.76
C GLY A 313 1.99 56.18 29.04
#